data_AF-A0A2V7HYU6-F1
#
_entry.id   AF-A0A2V7HYU6-F1
#
_cell.length_a   1.000
_cell.length_b   1.000
_cell.length_c   1.000
_cell.angle_alpha   90.00
_cell.angle_beta   90.00
_cell.angle_gamma   90.00
#
_symmetry.space_group_name_H-M   'P 1'
#
loop_
_entity.id
_entity.type
_entity.pdbx_description
1 polymer ?
#
loop_
_entity_poly.entity_id
_entity_poly.type
_entity_poly.pdbx_seq_one_letter_code
_entity_poly.pdbx_strand_id
1 'polypeptide(L)'
;MRTTSTLPIVMTYGTEPVANGFVARLARPGGNITGLTADVMPETWGIRLQFLKEISPKISRVAVLWNPDVAGVVKSWQVTEEAAKRLGVTFRSHQARRPDDLDTAFSSIGKEATSIHSPT
;
A
#
# COMPACT_ATOMS: atom_id res chain seq x y z
N MET A 1 -6.62 -16.41 13.64
CA MET A 1 -6.17 -17.75 14.06
C MET A 1 -5.22 -17.58 15.25
N ARG A 2 -5.46 -18.22 16.40
CA ARG A 2 -4.58 -18.15 17.59
C ARG A 2 -4.12 -19.57 17.93
N THR A 3 -2.89 -19.89 17.58
CA THR A 3 -2.35 -21.26 17.69
C THR A 3 -1.92 -21.61 19.12
N THR A 4 -1.53 -20.62 19.92
CA THR A 4 -1.16 -20.75 21.33
C THR A 4 -1.44 -19.45 22.08
N SER A 5 -1.78 -19.56 23.37
CA SER A 5 -2.03 -18.42 24.25
C SER A 5 -0.91 -18.18 25.27
N THR A 6 0.03 -19.12 25.42
CA THR A 6 1.06 -19.11 26.46
C THR A 6 2.48 -19.10 25.92
N LEU A 7 2.73 -19.70 24.76
CA LEU A 7 4.05 -19.66 24.13
C LEU A 7 4.26 -18.27 23.50
N PRO A 8 5.37 -17.57 23.81
CA PRO A 8 5.68 -16.29 23.17
C PRO A 8 5.85 -16.45 21.65
N ILE A 9 5.23 -15.55 20.89
CA ILE A 9 5.39 -15.44 19.44
C ILE A 9 6.06 -14.09 19.16
N VAL A 10 7.22 -14.14 18.50
CA VAL A 10 7.96 -12.94 18.10
C VAL A 10 7.89 -12.79 16.58
N MET A 11 7.15 -11.79 16.12
CA MET A 11 7.09 -11.41 14.71
C MET A 11 8.39 -10.70 14.32
N THR A 12 9.01 -11.10 13.20
CA THR A 12 10.19 -10.40 12.66
C THR A 12 9.83 -9.39 11.58
N TYR A 13 8.70 -9.58 10.90
CA TYR A 13 8.18 -8.72 9.84
C TYR A 13 6.65 -8.80 9.80
N GLY A 14 5.98 -8.21 10.80
CA GLY A 14 4.52 -8.13 10.82
C GLY A 14 3.99 -7.16 9.76
N THR A 15 2.88 -7.51 9.11
CA THR A 15 2.12 -6.57 8.27
C THR A 15 0.77 -6.34 8.93
N GLU A 16 0.52 -5.09 9.24
CA GLU A 16 -0.69 -4.54 9.86
C GLU A 16 -1.17 -5.36 11.06
N PRO A 17 -0.31 -5.61 12.08
CA PRO A 17 -0.61 -6.56 13.15
C PRO A 17 -1.76 -6.09 14.04
N VAL A 18 -2.05 -4.78 14.09
CA VAL A 18 -3.24 -4.23 14.76
C VAL A 18 -4.49 -4.49 13.93
N ALA A 19 -4.47 -4.17 12.63
CA ALA A 19 -5.64 -4.36 11.76
C ALA A 19 -6.01 -5.84 11.59
N ASN A 20 -5.00 -6.72 11.58
CA ASN A 20 -5.18 -8.18 11.55
C ASN A 20 -5.57 -8.78 12.91
N GLY A 21 -5.64 -7.97 13.98
CA GLY A 21 -6.01 -8.42 15.32
C GLY A 21 -4.97 -9.31 16.01
N PHE A 22 -3.73 -9.33 15.53
CA PHE A 22 -2.62 -10.05 16.18
C PHE A 22 -2.21 -9.37 17.49
N VAL A 23 -2.28 -8.04 17.53
CA VAL A 23 -1.97 -7.24 18.72
C VAL A 23 -2.99 -6.12 18.91
N ALA A 24 -3.26 -5.71 20.14
CA ALA A 24 -4.21 -4.63 20.42
C ALA A 24 -3.65 -3.25 20.02
N ARG A 25 -2.36 -3.00 20.32
CA ARG A 25 -1.64 -1.75 20.04
C ARG A 25 -0.16 -2.04 19.86
N LEU A 26 0.54 -1.33 18.98
CA LEU A 26 1.98 -1.53 18.79
C LEU A 26 2.78 -1.29 20.08
N ALA A 27 2.48 -0.21 20.81
CA ALA A 27 3.16 0.11 22.06
C ALA A 27 2.81 -0.83 23.23
N ARG A 28 1.67 -1.54 23.16
CA ARG A 28 1.16 -2.44 24.20
C ARG A 28 0.38 -3.59 23.55
N PRO A 29 1.06 -4.68 23.13
CA PRO A 29 0.43 -5.73 22.33
C PRO A 29 -0.75 -6.46 22.99
N GLY A 30 -0.73 -6.59 24.32
CA GLY A 30 -1.88 -7.10 25.10
C GLY A 30 -2.06 -8.62 25.10
N GLY A 31 -1.03 -9.39 24.71
CA GLY A 31 -1.06 -10.86 24.68
C GLY A 31 0.33 -11.48 24.56
N ASN A 32 0.41 -12.71 24.06
CA ASN A 32 1.67 -13.44 23.87
C ASN A 32 2.38 -13.16 22.53
N ILE A 33 1.90 -12.19 21.74
CA ILE A 33 2.46 -11.79 20.45
C ILE A 33 3.18 -10.44 20.61
N THR A 34 4.43 -10.36 20.14
CA THR A 34 5.25 -9.13 20.11
C THR A 34 6.16 -9.13 18.87
N GLY A 35 7.02 -8.13 18.71
CA GLY A 35 8.09 -8.12 17.70
C GLY A 35 8.15 -6.85 16.87
N LEU A 36 8.56 -7.01 15.62
CA LEU A 36 8.76 -5.93 14.65
C LEU A 36 7.65 -5.93 13.59
N THR A 37 7.27 -4.73 13.15
CA THR A 37 6.36 -4.53 12.01
C THR A 37 7.08 -3.80 10.87
N ALA A 38 6.71 -4.14 9.65
CA ALA A 38 7.10 -3.46 8.43
C ALA A 38 6.27 -2.20 8.15
N ASP A 39 5.15 -2.03 8.86
CA ASP A 39 4.24 -0.93 8.62
C ASP A 39 4.87 0.37 9.09
N VAL A 40 5.41 1.10 8.12
CA VAL A 40 5.70 2.52 8.28
C VAL A 40 4.37 3.26 8.17
N MET A 41 4.19 4.34 8.94
CA MET A 41 2.92 5.07 8.98
C MET A 41 2.35 5.34 7.57
N PRO A 42 1.01 5.33 7.36
CA PRO A 42 0.38 5.48 6.05
C PRO A 42 0.93 6.65 5.21
N GLU A 43 1.35 7.73 5.87
CA GLU A 43 1.97 8.92 5.31
C GLU A 43 3.25 8.65 4.51
N THR A 44 4.00 7.59 4.83
CA THR A 44 5.18 7.17 4.08
C THR A 44 4.87 6.84 2.62
N TRP A 45 3.66 6.37 2.31
CA TRP A 45 3.26 6.13 0.92
C TRP A 45 3.11 7.41 0.11
N GLY A 46 2.56 8.47 0.72
CA GLY A 46 2.53 9.80 0.10
C GLY A 46 3.93 10.37 -0.13
N ILE A 47 4.87 10.15 0.80
CA ILE A 47 6.27 10.57 0.66
C ILE A 47 6.96 9.86 -0.51
N ARG A 48 6.69 8.57 -0.76
CA ARG A 48 7.23 7.87 -1.95
C ARG A 48 6.80 8.54 -3.25
N LEU A 49 5.57 9.03 -3.32
CA LEU A 49 5.08 9.77 -4.48
C LEU A 49 5.75 11.15 -4.61
N GLN A 50 6.02 11.83 -3.49
CA GLN A 50 6.79 13.07 -3.48
C GLN A 50 8.20 12.85 -4.05
N PHE A 51 8.92 11.84 -3.56
CA PHE A 51 10.25 11.51 -4.08
C PHE A 51 10.22 11.12 -5.55
N LEU A 52 9.21 10.38 -6.01
CA LEU A 52 9.06 10.07 -7.43
C LEU A 52 8.90 11.34 -8.29
N LYS A 53 8.15 12.34 -7.80
CA LYS A 53 7.99 13.65 -8.45
C LYS A 53 9.28 14.46 -8.42
N GLU A 54 10.06 14.41 -7.35
CA GLU A 54 11.36 15.08 -7.26
C GLU A 54 12.38 14.49 -8.23
N ILE A 55 12.47 13.15 -8.31
CA ILE A 55 13.37 12.43 -9.22
C ILE A 55 12.95 12.65 -10.69
N SER A 56 11.65 12.66 -10.97
CA SER A 56 11.10 12.87 -12.31
C SER A 56 10.03 13.95 -12.31
N PRO A 57 10.41 15.24 -12.39
CA PRO A 57 9.49 16.39 -12.29
C PRO A 57 8.36 16.39 -13.33
N LYS A 58 8.59 15.76 -14.48
CA LYS A 58 7.62 15.67 -15.58
C LYS A 58 6.55 14.59 -15.38
N ILE A 59 6.65 13.77 -14.33
CA ILE A 59 5.63 12.76 -14.08
C ILE A 59 4.29 13.43 -13.76
N SER A 60 3.26 13.06 -14.52
CA SER A 60 1.90 13.59 -14.39
C SER A 60 0.88 12.50 -14.04
N ARG A 61 1.28 11.24 -14.14
CA ARG A 61 0.43 10.06 -13.96
C ARG A 61 1.20 8.96 -13.24
N VAL A 62 0.59 8.37 -12.22
CA VAL A 62 1.13 7.23 -11.48
C VAL A 62 0.02 6.22 -11.26
N ALA A 63 0.27 4.97 -11.66
CA ALA A 63 -0.58 3.84 -11.33
C ALA A 63 0.03 3.03 -10.20
N VAL A 64 -0.80 2.56 -9.27
CA VAL A 64 -0.39 1.65 -8.19
C VAL A 64 -1.22 0.38 -8.27
N LEU A 65 -0.52 -0.74 -8.26
CA LEU A 65 -1.09 -2.08 -8.19
C LEU A 65 -1.00 -2.58 -6.76
N TRP A 66 -2.10 -3.09 -6.21
CA TRP A 66 -2.14 -3.56 -4.82
C TRP A 66 -3.10 -4.73 -4.62
N ASN A 67 -2.87 -5.51 -3.57
CA ASN A 67 -3.77 -6.61 -3.19
C ASN A 67 -4.80 -6.12 -2.16
N PRO A 68 -6.10 -6.14 -2.48
CA PRO A 68 -7.16 -5.68 -1.58
C PRO A 68 -7.37 -6.56 -0.35
N ASP A 69 -6.86 -7.80 -0.36
CA ASP A 69 -7.01 -8.74 0.75
C ASP A 69 -5.95 -8.49 1.86
N VAL A 70 -4.97 -7.61 1.62
CA VAL A 70 -4.00 -7.17 2.63
C VAL A 70 -4.63 -6.07 3.47
N ALA A 71 -4.90 -6.36 4.75
CA ALA A 71 -5.44 -5.40 5.71
C ALA A 71 -4.56 -4.13 5.78
N GLY A 72 -5.16 -2.98 6.13
CA GLY A 72 -4.46 -1.70 6.36
C GLY A 72 -4.03 -0.92 5.10
N VAL A 73 -3.95 -1.56 3.93
CA VAL A 73 -3.51 -0.89 2.68
C VAL A 73 -4.48 0.21 2.21
N VAL A 74 -5.78 0.09 2.51
CA VAL A 74 -6.81 1.09 2.14
C VAL A 74 -6.53 2.47 2.73
N LYS A 75 -6.04 2.56 3.97
CA LYS A 75 -5.71 3.85 4.60
C LYS A 75 -4.50 4.49 3.92
N SER A 76 -3.48 3.69 3.62
CA SER A 76 -2.30 4.12 2.87
C SER A 76 -2.68 4.64 1.47
N TRP A 77 -3.68 4.04 0.83
CA TRP A 77 -4.23 4.51 -0.44
C TRP A 77 -4.81 5.93 -0.31
N GLN A 78 -5.74 6.15 0.62
CA GLN A 78 -6.39 7.45 0.81
C GLN A 78 -5.36 8.57 1.04
N VAL A 79 -4.35 8.30 1.88
CA VAL A 79 -3.28 9.27 2.17
C VAL A 79 -2.43 9.55 0.93
N THR A 80 -2.19 8.55 0.09
CA THR A 80 -1.41 8.71 -1.15
C THR A 80 -2.20 9.46 -2.22
N GLU A 81 -3.51 9.24 -2.32
CA GLU A 81 -4.40 9.97 -3.22
C GLU A 81 -4.42 11.46 -2.89
N GLU A 82 -4.49 11.83 -1.61
CA GLU A 82 -4.38 13.22 -1.17
C GLU A 82 -2.99 13.81 -1.46
N ALA A 83 -1.91 13.03 -1.30
CA ALA A 83 -0.58 13.46 -1.69
C ALA A 83 -0.49 13.70 -3.21
N ALA A 84 -1.10 12.84 -4.03
CA ALA A 84 -1.10 12.99 -5.48
C ALA A 84 -1.83 14.26 -5.93
N LYS A 85 -2.99 14.56 -5.33
CA LYS A 85 -3.72 15.81 -5.57
C LYS A 85 -2.84 17.03 -5.31
N ARG A 86 -2.14 17.06 -4.16
CA ARG A 86 -1.22 18.15 -3.80
C ARG A 86 -0.05 18.30 -4.78
N LEU A 87 0.42 17.19 -5.37
CA LEU A 87 1.54 17.17 -6.31
C LEU A 87 1.12 17.39 -7.77
N GLY A 88 -0.17 17.55 -8.05
CA GLY A 88 -0.68 17.66 -9.42
C GLY A 88 -0.47 16.39 -10.25
N VAL A 89 -0.48 15.22 -9.60
CA VAL A 89 -0.31 13.91 -10.25
C VAL A 89 -1.66 13.18 -10.29
N THR A 90 -2.03 12.70 -11.47
CA THR A 90 -3.17 11.78 -11.60
C THR A 90 -2.77 10.42 -11.03
N PHE A 91 -3.51 9.97 -10.02
CA PHE A 91 -3.23 8.72 -9.32
C PHE A 91 -4.32 7.69 -9.60
N ARG A 92 -3.92 6.48 -10.03
CA ARG A 92 -4.85 5.39 -10.40
C ARG A 92 -4.54 4.14 -9.61
N SER A 93 -5.57 3.56 -8.98
CA SER A 93 -5.46 2.27 -8.30
C SER A 93 -5.89 1.16 -9.22
N HIS A 94 -5.12 0.08 -9.17
CA HIS A 94 -5.43 -1.19 -9.81
C HIS A 94 -5.32 -2.28 -8.75
N GLN A 95 -6.29 -3.19 -8.71
CA GLN A 95 -6.30 -4.30 -7.75
C GLN A 95 -5.79 -5.58 -8.45
N ALA A 96 -4.95 -6.34 -7.74
CA ALA A 96 -4.57 -7.70 -8.13
C ALA A 96 -4.55 -8.57 -6.86
N ARG A 97 -5.45 -9.55 -6.79
CA ARG A 97 -5.55 -10.47 -5.65
C ARG A 97 -4.62 -11.65 -5.81
N ARG A 98 -4.43 -12.09 -7.05
CA ARG A 98 -3.64 -13.27 -7.40
C ARG A 98 -2.57 -12.91 -8.44
N PRO A 99 -1.48 -13.69 -8.53
CA PRO A 99 -0.49 -13.52 -9.58
C PRO A 99 -1.08 -13.51 -11.00
N ASP A 100 -2.11 -14.32 -11.24
CA ASP A 100 -2.78 -14.40 -12.55
C ASP A 100 -3.52 -13.09 -12.94
N ASP A 101 -3.82 -12.22 -11.98
CA ASP A 101 -4.45 -10.91 -12.24
C ASP A 101 -3.44 -9.89 -12.80
N LEU A 102 -2.13 -10.14 -12.66
CA LEU A 102 -1.07 -9.17 -12.96
C LEU A 102 -1.05 -8.77 -14.43
N ASP A 103 -1.11 -9.74 -15.34
CA ASP A 103 -1.06 -9.48 -16.79
C ASP A 103 -2.23 -8.60 -17.25
N THR A 104 -3.43 -8.87 -16.71
CA THR A 104 -4.63 -8.08 -16.96
C THR A 104 -4.48 -6.67 -16.41
N ALA A 105 -3.98 -6.53 -15.18
CA ALA A 105 -3.78 -5.23 -14.54
C ALA A 105 -2.74 -4.38 -15.29
N PHE A 106 -1.58 -4.95 -15.64
CA PHE A 106 -0.55 -4.23 -16.41
C PHE A 106 -1.04 -3.85 -17.80
N SER A 107 -1.81 -4.71 -18.47
CA SER A 107 -2.43 -4.39 -19.75
C SER A 107 -3.41 -3.21 -19.65
N SER A 108 -4.20 -3.15 -18.58
CA SER A 108 -5.11 -2.01 -18.32
C SER A 108 -4.33 -0.72 -18.08
N ILE A 109 -3.29 -0.77 -17.25
CA ILE A 109 -2.40 0.38 -16.97
C ILE A 109 -1.74 0.88 -18.25
N GLY A 110 -1.25 -0.03 -19.10
CA GLY A 110 -0.66 0.32 -20.39
C GLY A 110 -1.63 1.05 -21.32
N LYS A 111 -2.88 0.57 -21.41
CA LYS A 111 -3.94 1.24 -22.17
C LYS A 111 -4.24 2.64 -21.64
N GLU A 112 -4.34 2.83 -20.33
CA GLU A 112 -4.56 4.16 -19.72
C GLU A 112 -3.40 5.13 -20.00
N ALA A 113 -2.17 4.63 -20.08
CA ALA A 113 -1.02 5.44 -20.47
C ALA A 113 -1.14 5.95 -21.91
N THR A 114 -1.64 5.11 -22.83
CA THR A 114 -1.81 5.40 -24.27
C THR A 114 -3.07 6.20 -24.59
N SER A 115 -4.22 5.92 -23.97
CA SER A 115 -5.54 6.51 -24.30
C SER A 115 -5.68 8.01 -24.03
N ILE A 116 -4.70 8.64 -23.36
CA ILE A 116 -4.69 10.09 -23.10
C ILE A 116 -3.72 10.80 -24.06
N HIS A 117 -2.99 10.05 -24.90
CA HIS A 117 -2.23 10.58 -26.02
C HIS A 117 -3.05 10.47 -27.32
N SER A 118 -4.27 11.02 -27.33
CA SER A 118 -4.90 11.46 -28.58
C SER A 118 -4.36 12.87 -28.87
N PRO A 119 -3.51 13.05 -29.89
CA PRO A 119 -3.00 14.36 -30.26
C PRO A 119 -4.07 15.13 -31.02
N THR A 120 -4.35 16.35 -30.55
CA THR A 120 -4.73 17.50 -31.38
C THR A 120 -3.98 18.70 -30.87
#